data_AF-A0A2V9IVV2-F1
#
_entry.id   AF-A0A2V9IVV2-F1
#
_cell.length_a   1.000
_cell.length_b   1.000
_cell.length_c   1.000
_cell.angle_alpha   90.00
_cell.angle_beta   90.00
_cell.angle_gamma   90.00
#
_symmetry.space_group_name_H-M   'P 1'
#
loop_
_entity.id
_entity.type
_entity.pdbx_description
1 polymer ?
#
loop_
_entity_poly.entity_id
_entity_poly.type
_entity_poly.pdbx_seq_one_letter_code
_entity_poly.pdbx_strand_id
1 'polypeptide(L)'
;MTIVQTNLQDVVAGLANHLRSIDIRAVLCQEKELQNVMTVIRISGRSIEEIEQRQTKLIERFGKGDYGRFIVKYEAHPFSDWNDIRQQFENGVIPIRGAGRIPNRISAGSFLGHVQRSGRPVLSWTGVPAPAFYAGHNVDPLSVNRQASLTRDVRAGFGLGSVQQAIEAYLELRDSHQDGSNLRFSVDMPALITGATATGTQISVDIESDLSFRDFRLNVNLYDDSGVHLEESRRPGFITVREDSHRRSLNAIAQFSDLRDTQIVGLTLTSDTLADIDELPLRVHDLFVPQEQNILLASLRQFWDMGRFYETVSRPGAVKPHRLPIEPQDIFQRNVARVLALCGFQAIDLERDDKIRDAATRVQRGTADILAYHSHLKTLLVAGCTIGVPKSEDYEELLHVREILRPPPLSRITIICALFALTEAESPHRADYASQGLRVLNSRDIVRAIELIESGREREVIDNLVSPFGHSLA
;
A
#
# COMPACT_ATOMS: atom_id res chain seq x y z
N MET A 1 -14.84 4.97 -4.05
CA MET A 1 -14.51 5.97 -3.01
C MET A 1 -15.61 7.01 -3.00
N THR A 2 -16.41 7.03 -1.95
CA THR A 2 -17.47 8.02 -1.76
C THR A 2 -16.85 9.16 -0.96
N ILE A 3 -16.68 10.33 -1.57
CA ILE A 3 -16.17 11.51 -0.85
C ILE A 3 -17.31 12.03 0.03
N VAL A 4 -17.20 11.87 1.35
CA VAL A 4 -18.18 12.44 2.28
C VAL A 4 -17.89 13.93 2.45
N GLN A 5 -18.80 14.76 1.94
CA GLN A 5 -18.74 16.19 2.15
C GLN A 5 -19.29 16.55 3.53
N THR A 6 -18.50 17.30 4.30
CA THR A 6 -18.85 17.78 5.65
C THR A 6 -18.61 19.27 5.75
N ASN A 7 -19.35 19.94 6.64
CA ASN A 7 -19.15 21.35 6.92
C ASN A 7 -17.88 21.59 7.73
N LEU A 8 -17.12 22.64 7.39
CA LEU A 8 -15.96 23.07 8.17
C LEU A 8 -16.31 23.32 9.65
N GLN A 9 -17.46 23.94 9.93
CA GLN A 9 -17.87 24.26 11.29
C GLN A 9 -18.11 22.99 12.12
N ASP A 10 -18.74 21.97 11.54
CA ASP A 10 -18.99 20.70 12.21
C ASP A 10 -17.67 19.98 12.51
N VAL A 11 -16.73 20.02 11.56
CA VAL A 11 -15.39 19.45 11.76
C VAL A 11 -14.63 20.14 12.88
N VAL A 12 -14.60 21.48 12.88
CA VAL A 12 -13.91 22.25 13.92
C VAL A 12 -14.56 22.06 15.28
N ALA A 13 -15.89 22.02 15.35
CA ALA A 13 -16.62 21.76 16.59
C ALA A 13 -16.35 20.34 17.13
N GLY A 14 -16.38 19.33 16.25
CA GLY A 14 -16.10 17.94 16.60
C GLY A 14 -14.67 17.70 17.09
N LEU A 15 -13.72 18.54 16.66
CA LEU A 15 -12.30 18.45 17.02
C LEU A 15 -11.83 19.48 18.05
N ALA A 16 -12.72 20.32 18.60
CA ALA A 16 -12.33 21.47 19.42
C ALA A 16 -11.38 21.13 20.59
N ASN A 17 -11.54 19.95 21.21
CA ASN A 17 -10.69 19.50 22.32
C ASN A 17 -9.27 19.08 21.90
N HIS A 18 -9.03 18.89 20.61
CA HIS A 18 -7.73 18.52 20.04
C HIS A 18 -7.00 19.74 19.44
N LEU A 19 -7.75 20.72 18.93
CA LEU A 19 -7.18 21.88 18.24
C LEU A 19 -6.56 22.86 19.23
N ARG A 20 -5.35 23.35 18.92
CA ARG A 20 -4.55 24.23 19.79
C ARG A 20 -4.16 25.54 19.12
N SER A 21 -3.96 25.54 17.81
CA SER A 21 -3.50 26.71 17.06
C SER A 21 -4.17 26.86 15.70
N ILE A 22 -4.13 28.09 15.19
CA ILE A 22 -4.57 28.48 13.85
C ILE A 22 -3.39 29.22 13.19
N ASP A 23 -2.92 28.69 12.06
CA ASP A 23 -1.88 29.28 11.22
C ASP A 23 -2.52 29.90 9.97
N ILE A 24 -2.40 31.21 9.84
CA ILE A 24 -2.99 31.97 8.75
C ILE A 24 -1.86 32.53 7.91
N ARG A 25 -1.89 32.19 6.61
CA ARG A 25 -0.87 32.58 5.65
C ARG A 25 -1.53 33.22 4.46
N ALA A 26 -1.10 34.42 4.10
CA ALA A 26 -1.65 35.14 2.97
C ALA A 26 -0.57 35.67 2.05
N VAL A 27 -0.80 35.51 0.75
CA VAL A 27 -0.14 36.27 -0.30
C VAL A 27 -1.07 37.41 -0.70
N LEU A 28 -0.54 38.62 -0.69
CA LEU A 28 -1.24 39.85 -1.00
C LEU A 28 -0.56 40.56 -2.16
N CYS A 29 -1.35 41.31 -2.92
CA CYS A 29 -0.87 42.22 -3.96
C CYS A 29 -1.12 43.66 -3.53
N GLN A 30 -0.08 44.50 -3.53
CA GLN A 30 -0.21 45.94 -3.32
C GLN A 30 -0.51 46.64 -4.65
N GLU A 31 -1.75 47.09 -4.83
CA GLU A 31 -2.12 48.04 -5.89
C GLU A 31 -2.49 49.39 -5.25
N LYS A 32 -3.73 49.86 -5.44
CA LYS A 32 -4.28 51.01 -4.69
C LYS A 32 -4.55 50.66 -3.24
N GLU A 33 -5.03 49.44 -3.01
CA GLU A 33 -5.24 48.83 -1.70
C GLU A 33 -4.58 47.44 -1.71
N LEU A 34 -4.38 46.87 -0.53
CA LEU A 34 -3.94 45.48 -0.40
C LEU A 34 -5.08 44.55 -0.81
N GLN A 35 -4.79 43.65 -1.74
CA GLN A 35 -5.76 42.69 -2.21
C GLN A 35 -5.27 41.25 -1.97
N ASN A 36 -6.21 40.37 -1.60
CA ASN A 36 -5.94 38.96 -1.39
C ASN A 36 -5.65 38.24 -2.71
N VAL A 37 -4.49 37.60 -2.80
CA VAL A 37 -4.16 36.70 -3.92
C VAL A 37 -4.48 35.26 -3.56
N MET A 38 -4.03 34.82 -2.37
CA MET A 38 -4.26 33.48 -1.86
C MET A 38 -4.12 33.51 -0.33
N THR A 39 -5.08 32.93 0.37
CA THR A 39 -5.02 32.74 1.83
C THR A 39 -5.22 31.27 2.18
N VAL A 40 -4.36 30.76 3.06
CA VAL A 40 -4.41 29.41 3.61
C VAL A 40 -4.54 29.50 5.12
N ILE A 41 -5.50 28.75 5.67
CA ILE A 41 -5.79 28.69 7.10
C ILE A 41 -5.64 27.25 7.52
N ARG A 42 -4.72 26.99 8.44
CA ARG A 42 -4.44 25.65 8.94
C ARG A 42 -4.79 25.61 10.41
N ILE A 43 -5.77 24.79 10.77
CA ILE A 43 -6.21 24.61 12.15
C ILE A 43 -5.63 23.28 12.62
N SER A 44 -4.88 23.29 13.72
CA SER A 44 -4.08 22.12 14.11
C SER A 44 -4.00 21.90 15.61
N GLY A 45 -3.65 20.67 16.01
CA GLY A 45 -3.29 20.32 17.40
C GLY A 45 -1.88 20.74 17.83
N ARG A 46 -1.12 21.46 16.99
CA ARG A 46 0.24 21.94 17.32
C ARG A 46 0.21 23.16 18.21
N SER A 47 1.28 23.38 18.97
CA SER A 47 1.46 24.59 19.76
C SER A 47 1.72 25.81 18.86
N ILE A 48 1.47 27.01 19.39
CA ILE A 48 1.73 28.27 18.66
C ILE A 48 3.21 28.39 18.33
N GLU A 49 4.09 28.00 19.26
CA GLU A 49 5.53 28.06 19.10
C GLU A 49 6.00 27.18 17.93
N GLU A 50 5.40 26.01 17.73
CA GLU A 50 5.70 25.14 16.58
C GLU A 50 5.31 25.82 15.25
N ILE A 51 4.17 26.53 15.23
CA ILE A 51 3.71 27.29 14.06
C ILE A 51 4.67 28.43 13.75
N GLU A 52 5.01 29.25 14.74
CA GLU A 52 5.91 30.39 14.57
C GLU A 52 7.32 29.97 14.11
N GLN A 53 7.84 28.86 14.66
CA GLN A 53 9.09 28.26 14.20
C GLN A 53 9.00 27.81 12.74
N ARG A 54 7.86 27.25 12.29
CA ARG A 54 7.66 26.88 10.89
C ARG A 54 7.62 28.10 9.97
N GLN A 55 6.91 29.15 10.38
CA GLN A 55 6.85 30.42 9.63
C GLN A 55 8.23 31.06 9.51
N THR A 56 9.04 31.05 10.58
CA THR A 56 10.42 31.55 10.56
C THR A 56 11.28 30.75 9.58
N LYS A 57 11.20 29.41 9.59
CA LYS A 57 11.92 28.56 8.63
C LYS A 57 11.52 28.83 7.18
N LEU A 58 10.27 29.17 6.91
CA LEU A 58 9.82 29.55 5.56
C LEU A 58 10.45 30.88 5.12
N ILE A 59 10.48 31.87 6.01
CA ILE A 59 11.11 33.18 5.76
C ILE A 59 12.63 33.02 5.55
N GLU A 60 13.30 32.19 6.35
CA GLU A 60 14.73 31.91 6.19
C GLU A 60 15.04 31.23 4.86
N ARG A 61 14.16 30.31 4.42
CA ARG A 61 14.36 29.54 3.19
C ARG A 61 14.14 30.35 1.92
N PHE A 62 13.11 31.20 1.89
CA PHE A 62 12.67 31.88 0.67
C PHE A 62 12.93 33.40 0.68
N GLY A 63 13.32 33.95 1.83
CA GLY A 63 13.52 35.38 2.04
C GLY A 63 12.34 36.04 2.75
N LYS A 64 12.52 37.32 3.14
CA LYS A 64 11.42 38.15 3.62
C LYS A 64 10.43 38.36 2.48
N GLY A 65 9.23 37.79 2.60
CA GLY A 65 8.24 37.71 1.52
C GLY A 65 7.61 39.02 1.06
N ASP A 66 8.18 40.17 1.41
CA ASP A 66 7.72 41.50 1.01
C ASP A 66 8.68 42.09 -0.03
N TYR A 67 8.26 42.15 -1.29
CA TYR A 67 9.04 42.76 -2.36
C TYR A 67 8.15 43.40 -3.43
N GLY A 68 8.33 44.70 -3.65
CA GLY A 68 7.55 45.47 -4.61
C GLY A 68 6.07 45.40 -4.26
N ARG A 69 5.28 44.74 -5.11
CA ARG A 69 3.85 44.53 -4.89
C ARG A 69 3.48 43.17 -4.30
N PHE A 70 4.41 42.23 -4.27
CA PHE A 70 4.16 40.90 -3.73
C PHE A 70 4.49 40.90 -2.24
N ILE A 71 3.49 40.63 -1.41
CA ILE A 71 3.57 40.70 0.05
C ILE A 71 3.13 39.35 0.61
N VAL A 72 3.90 38.82 1.56
CA VAL A 72 3.57 37.56 2.24
C VAL A 72 3.45 37.83 3.72
N LYS A 73 2.31 37.45 4.28
CA LYS A 73 2.04 37.60 5.71
C LYS A 73 1.72 36.27 6.35
N TYR A 74 2.18 36.15 7.59
CA TYR A 74 1.91 35.02 8.47
C TYR A 74 1.38 35.54 9.80
N GLU A 75 0.41 34.83 10.36
CA GLU A 75 -0.05 35.06 11.73
C GLU A 75 -0.40 33.73 12.38
N ALA A 76 -0.02 33.56 13.64
CA ALA A 76 -0.33 32.40 14.45
C ALA A 76 -1.24 32.83 15.59
N HIS A 77 -2.35 32.12 15.77
CA HIS A 77 -3.32 32.38 16.83
C HIS A 77 -3.56 31.14 17.69
N PRO A 78 -3.86 31.29 18.98
CA PRO A 78 -4.46 30.21 19.76
C PRO A 78 -5.81 29.82 19.16
N PHE A 79 -6.17 28.54 19.28
CA PHE A 79 -7.48 28.05 18.80
C PHE A 79 -8.67 28.72 19.51
N SER A 80 -8.47 29.28 20.72
CA SER A 80 -9.49 30.07 21.42
C SER A 80 -10.03 31.24 20.59
N ASP A 81 -9.23 31.76 19.65
CA ASP A 81 -9.59 32.92 18.82
C ASP A 81 -10.44 32.52 17.60
N TRP A 82 -10.77 31.24 17.43
CA TRP A 82 -11.52 30.73 16.27
C TRP A 82 -12.82 31.49 16.00
N ASN A 83 -13.59 31.82 17.05
CA ASN A 83 -14.85 32.54 16.89
C ASN A 83 -14.65 33.97 16.36
N ASP A 84 -13.61 34.65 16.82
CA ASP A 84 -13.29 36.01 16.41
C ASP A 84 -12.74 36.01 14.97
N ILE A 85 -11.87 35.06 14.65
CA ILE A 85 -11.35 34.80 13.29
C ILE A 85 -12.50 34.53 12.33
N ARG A 86 -13.46 33.67 12.72
CA ARG A 86 -14.67 33.38 11.95
C ARG A 86 -15.49 34.64 11.68
N GLN A 87 -15.74 35.43 12.71
CA GLN A 87 -16.52 36.67 12.59
C GLN A 87 -15.83 37.69 11.67
N GLN A 88 -14.49 37.75 11.69
CA GLN A 88 -13.73 38.59 10.76
C GLN A 88 -13.96 38.17 9.30
N PHE A 89 -13.95 36.87 8.99
CA PHE A 89 -14.27 36.38 7.64
C PHE A 89 -15.70 36.69 7.20
N GLU A 90 -16.67 36.53 8.11
CA GLU A 90 -18.08 36.88 7.87
C GLU A 90 -18.25 38.38 7.56
N ASN A 91 -17.39 39.22 8.13
CA ASN A 91 -17.33 40.66 7.88
C ASN A 91 -16.46 41.04 6.67
N GLY A 92 -15.86 40.08 5.97
CA GLY A 92 -15.00 40.32 4.80
C GLY A 92 -13.61 40.86 5.17
N VAL A 93 -13.04 40.41 6.29
CA VAL A 93 -11.70 40.81 6.74
C VAL A 93 -10.79 39.57 6.79
N ILE A 94 -9.57 39.68 6.27
CA ILE A 94 -8.54 38.66 6.54
C ILE A 94 -8.01 38.92 7.95
N PRO A 95 -8.08 37.94 8.87
CA PRO A 95 -7.57 38.03 10.24
C PRO A 95 -6.04 37.91 10.24
N ILE A 96 -5.39 38.79 9.48
CA ILE A 96 -3.97 39.04 9.50
C ILE A 96 -3.78 40.54 9.65
N ARG A 97 -2.89 40.96 10.57
CA ARG A 97 -2.61 42.36 10.84
C ARG A 97 -2.21 43.09 9.55
N GLY A 98 -3.09 44.02 9.15
CA GLY A 98 -2.92 44.86 7.97
C GLY A 98 -3.03 44.11 6.63
N ALA A 99 -3.76 43.00 6.55
CA ALA A 99 -3.98 42.27 5.28
C ALA A 99 -5.11 42.85 4.39
N GLY A 100 -5.86 43.84 4.88
CA GLY A 100 -6.92 44.50 4.10
C GLY A 100 -8.27 43.76 4.15
N ARG A 101 -9.17 44.10 3.22
CA ARG A 101 -10.52 43.51 3.12
C ARG A 101 -10.57 42.44 2.04
N ILE A 102 -11.42 41.45 2.26
CA ILE A 102 -11.87 40.48 1.28
C ILE A 102 -13.10 41.08 0.57
N PRO A 103 -13.18 41.06 -0.78
CA PRO A 103 -14.26 41.73 -1.51
C PRO A 103 -15.67 41.20 -1.22
N ASN A 104 -15.80 39.95 -0.77
CA ASN A 104 -17.09 39.31 -0.48
C ASN A 104 -17.15 38.83 0.99
N ARG A 105 -18.31 39.02 1.64
CA ARG A 105 -18.61 38.40 2.94
C ARG A 105 -18.72 36.89 2.76
N ILE A 106 -18.03 36.12 3.59
CA ILE A 106 -18.04 34.66 3.47
C ILE A 106 -18.54 34.04 4.77
N SER A 107 -19.58 33.21 4.68
CA SER A 107 -20.06 32.47 5.85
C SER A 107 -19.15 31.25 6.07
N ALA A 108 -18.51 31.13 7.24
CA ALA A 108 -17.71 29.94 7.55
C ALA A 108 -18.56 28.65 7.54
N GLY A 109 -19.87 28.77 7.83
CA GLY A 109 -20.83 27.67 7.74
C GLY A 109 -21.23 27.29 6.31
N SER A 110 -20.72 27.95 5.26
CA SER A 110 -20.94 27.53 3.86
C SER A 110 -19.79 26.73 3.27
N PHE A 111 -18.70 26.52 4.01
CA PHE A 111 -17.55 25.76 3.51
C PHE A 111 -17.79 24.27 3.65
N LEU A 112 -18.13 23.66 2.52
CA LEU A 112 -18.14 22.21 2.37
C LEU A 112 -16.75 21.74 1.96
N GLY A 113 -16.32 20.66 2.59
CA GLY A 113 -15.04 20.05 2.33
C GLY A 113 -15.08 18.56 2.61
N HIS A 114 -13.93 17.92 2.53
CA HIS A 114 -13.80 16.48 2.75
C HIS A 114 -12.43 16.14 3.32
N VAL A 115 -12.32 14.95 3.92
CA VAL A 115 -11.05 14.40 4.36
C VAL A 115 -10.34 13.73 3.18
N GLN A 116 -9.04 13.98 3.02
CA GLN A 116 -8.31 13.42 1.86
C GLN A 116 -6.82 13.28 2.14
N ARG A 117 -6.22 12.09 2.05
CA ARG A 117 -4.76 11.88 2.24
C ARG A 117 -3.88 12.34 1.06
N SER A 118 -4.22 11.92 -0.15
CA SER A 118 -3.41 12.07 -1.36
C SER A 118 -3.89 13.25 -2.20
N GLY A 119 -3.00 13.91 -2.95
CA GLY A 119 -3.41 15.02 -3.84
C GLY A 119 -3.89 16.28 -3.10
N ARG A 120 -3.46 16.48 -1.85
CA ARG A 120 -3.86 17.64 -1.07
C ARG A 120 -3.41 18.96 -1.68
N PRO A 121 -4.29 19.98 -1.69
CA PRO A 121 -3.90 21.33 -2.07
C PRO A 121 -2.94 21.98 -1.07
N VAL A 122 -3.00 21.59 0.21
CA VAL A 122 -2.10 22.07 1.29
C VAL A 122 -1.14 20.95 1.70
N LEU A 123 0.16 21.22 1.70
CA LEU A 123 1.18 20.26 2.09
C LEU A 123 1.10 19.94 3.59
N SER A 124 1.36 18.68 3.93
CA SER A 124 1.44 18.28 5.34
C SER A 124 2.62 18.96 6.04
N TRP A 125 2.48 19.13 7.35
CA TRP A 125 3.52 19.76 8.19
C TRP A 125 4.86 19.03 8.16
N THR A 126 4.83 17.70 8.03
CA THR A 126 6.02 16.83 8.03
C THR A 126 6.52 16.51 6.63
N GLY A 127 5.80 16.88 5.57
CA GLY A 127 6.05 16.47 4.20
C GLY A 127 5.60 15.03 3.87
N VAL A 128 5.18 14.25 4.87
CA VAL A 128 4.59 12.91 4.68
C VAL A 128 3.07 13.03 4.56
N PRO A 129 2.40 12.35 3.62
CA PRO A 129 0.94 12.34 3.54
C PRO A 129 0.31 11.89 4.87
N ALA A 130 -0.53 12.73 5.46
CA ALA A 130 -1.34 12.45 6.66
C ALA A 130 -2.83 12.61 6.29
N PRO A 131 -3.84 12.36 7.14
CA PRO A 131 -5.23 12.84 7.04
C PRO A 131 -5.40 14.32 7.48
N ALA A 132 -6.43 14.99 6.96
CA ALA A 132 -6.78 16.40 7.13
C ALA A 132 -8.05 16.66 6.32
N PHE A 133 -8.93 17.46 6.89
CA PHE A 133 -10.06 18.04 6.19
C PHE A 133 -9.58 19.21 5.33
N TYR A 134 -10.13 19.33 4.13
CA TYR A 134 -9.88 20.46 3.24
C TYR A 134 -11.20 21.04 2.76
N ALA A 135 -11.30 22.37 2.82
CA ALA A 135 -12.37 23.13 2.17
C ALA A 135 -11.77 24.34 1.44
N GLY A 136 -12.30 24.65 0.27
CA GLY A 136 -11.86 25.78 -0.55
C GLY A 136 -13.04 26.66 -0.95
N HIS A 137 -12.79 27.96 -1.07
CA HIS A 137 -13.75 28.90 -1.65
C HIS A 137 -13.02 29.82 -2.62
N ASN A 138 -13.66 30.10 -3.75
CA ASN A 138 -13.20 31.11 -4.68
C ASN A 138 -13.78 32.47 -4.30
N VAL A 139 -12.94 33.36 -3.83
CA VAL A 139 -13.28 34.72 -3.43
C VAL A 139 -12.81 35.66 -4.51
N ASP A 140 -13.52 35.66 -5.63
CA ASP A 140 -13.24 36.45 -6.83
C ASP A 140 -11.76 36.42 -7.28
N PRO A 141 -11.40 35.57 -8.25
CA PRO A 141 -10.00 35.38 -8.60
C PRO A 141 -9.50 36.67 -9.23
N LEU A 142 -8.68 37.42 -8.50
CA LEU A 142 -7.78 38.34 -9.17
C LEU A 142 -7.04 37.52 -10.23
N SER A 143 -7.06 38.01 -11.46
CA SER A 143 -6.33 37.41 -12.58
C SER A 143 -4.83 37.71 -12.44
N VAL A 144 -4.26 37.41 -11.26
CA VAL A 144 -2.90 37.75 -10.83
C VAL A 144 -1.86 37.11 -11.76
N ASN A 145 -2.15 35.93 -12.28
CA ASN A 145 -1.33 35.24 -13.28
C ASN A 145 -1.16 36.02 -14.60
N ARG A 146 -1.96 37.07 -14.84
CA ARG A 146 -1.87 37.91 -16.05
C ARG A 146 -1.12 39.23 -15.83
N GLN A 147 -0.69 39.53 -14.61
CA GLN A 147 0.08 40.75 -14.36
C GLN A 147 1.58 40.51 -14.56
N ALA A 148 2.06 40.72 -15.79
CA ALA A 148 3.48 40.63 -16.16
C ALA A 148 4.41 41.40 -15.20
N SER A 149 3.87 42.44 -14.58
CA SER A 149 4.54 43.30 -13.64
C SER A 149 4.75 42.61 -12.27
N LEU A 150 3.81 41.80 -11.77
CA LEU A 150 4.00 41.05 -10.52
C LEU A 150 4.98 39.89 -10.70
N THR A 151 4.93 39.22 -11.85
CA THR A 151 5.93 38.20 -12.21
C THR A 151 7.35 38.77 -12.25
N ARG A 152 7.51 40.02 -12.70
CA ARG A 152 8.81 40.72 -12.66
C ARG A 152 9.28 40.94 -11.23
N ASP A 153 8.39 41.41 -10.35
CA ASP A 153 8.71 41.65 -8.94
C ASP A 153 9.11 40.35 -8.25
N VAL A 154 8.38 39.25 -8.51
CA VAL A 154 8.69 37.93 -7.93
C VAL A 154 10.05 37.39 -8.40
N ARG A 155 10.35 37.51 -9.70
CA ARG A 155 11.64 37.09 -10.24
C ARG A 155 12.80 37.90 -9.68
N ALA A 156 12.63 39.23 -9.60
CA ALA A 156 13.68 40.13 -9.14
C ALA A 156 13.92 40.04 -7.63
N GLY A 157 12.86 39.91 -6.83
CA GLY A 157 12.93 39.89 -5.37
C GLY A 157 13.25 38.52 -4.77
N PHE A 158 12.72 37.44 -5.37
CA PHE A 158 12.77 36.09 -4.78
C PHE A 158 13.47 35.05 -5.65
N GLY A 159 13.84 35.38 -6.89
CA GLY A 159 14.47 34.44 -7.83
C GLY A 159 13.55 33.31 -8.31
N LEU A 160 12.25 33.40 -8.06
CA LEU A 160 11.26 32.38 -8.44
C LEU A 160 10.73 32.62 -9.85
N GLY A 161 10.45 31.54 -10.59
CA GLY A 161 10.13 31.60 -12.03
C GLY A 161 8.76 32.19 -12.35
N SER A 162 7.82 32.14 -11.40
CA SER A 162 6.46 32.66 -11.53
C SER A 162 5.84 33.05 -10.18
N VAL A 163 4.78 33.87 -10.21
CA VAL A 163 3.96 34.20 -9.02
C VAL A 163 3.39 32.93 -8.39
N GLN A 164 2.98 31.97 -9.21
CA GLN A 164 2.48 30.68 -8.74
C GLN A 164 3.50 29.93 -7.89
N GLN A 165 4.73 29.81 -8.38
CA GLN A 165 5.79 29.11 -7.64
C GLN A 165 6.06 29.80 -6.29
N ALA A 166 5.93 31.13 -6.23
CA ALA A 166 6.01 31.86 -4.97
C ALA A 166 4.84 31.56 -4.03
N ILE A 167 3.60 31.54 -4.54
CA ILE A 167 2.42 31.16 -3.74
C ILE A 167 2.58 29.74 -3.18
N GLU A 168 2.97 28.77 -4.01
CA GLU A 168 3.14 27.37 -3.59
C GLU A 168 4.27 27.20 -2.57
N ALA A 169 5.38 27.92 -2.76
CA ALA A 169 6.51 27.89 -1.84
C ALA A 169 6.20 28.49 -0.46
N TYR A 170 5.63 29.71 -0.43
CA TYR A 170 5.40 30.44 0.81
C TYR A 170 4.17 29.94 1.59
N LEU A 171 3.14 29.48 0.88
CA LEU A 171 1.91 28.97 1.52
C LEU A 171 1.91 27.44 1.69
N GLU A 172 2.97 26.76 1.23
CA GLU A 172 3.10 25.30 1.25
C GLU A 172 1.92 24.61 0.56
N LEU A 173 1.65 25.01 -0.68
CA LEU A 173 0.57 24.45 -1.50
C LEU A 173 1.10 23.50 -2.57
N ARG A 174 0.23 22.59 -3.03
CA ARG A 174 0.46 21.75 -4.21
C ARG A 174 -0.56 22.11 -5.30
N ASP A 175 -0.08 22.21 -6.54
CA ASP A 175 -0.88 22.41 -7.76
C ASP A 175 -2.01 23.44 -7.59
N SER A 176 -1.70 24.64 -7.07
CA SER A 176 -2.74 25.55 -6.59
C SER A 176 -3.63 26.16 -7.68
N HIS A 177 -3.40 25.81 -8.96
CA HIS A 177 -4.19 26.18 -10.12
C HIS A 177 -5.46 25.33 -10.37
N GLN A 178 -5.56 24.10 -9.84
CA GLN A 178 -6.62 23.18 -10.28
C GLN A 178 -8.01 23.45 -9.66
N ASP A 179 -8.05 23.98 -8.44
CA ASP A 179 -9.32 24.15 -7.69
C ASP A 179 -10.01 25.50 -7.89
N GLY A 180 -9.34 26.49 -8.47
CA GLY A 180 -9.87 27.85 -8.61
C GLY A 180 -10.12 28.59 -7.28
N SER A 181 -9.85 27.97 -6.12
CA SER A 181 -10.02 28.55 -4.78
C SER A 181 -8.82 29.41 -4.39
N ASN A 182 -9.07 30.63 -3.91
CA ASN A 182 -8.07 31.55 -3.37
C ASN A 182 -8.17 31.73 -1.84
N LEU A 183 -9.10 31.03 -1.20
CA LEU A 183 -9.18 30.86 0.25
C LEU A 183 -9.30 29.37 0.54
N ARG A 184 -8.41 28.85 1.38
CA ARG A 184 -8.29 27.42 1.70
C ARG A 184 -8.25 27.20 3.20
N PHE A 185 -9.05 26.26 3.66
CA PHE A 185 -9.01 25.74 5.02
C PHE A 185 -8.44 24.34 5.03
N SER A 186 -7.58 24.07 5.99
CA SER A 186 -7.09 22.74 6.31
C SER A 186 -7.23 22.50 7.81
N VAL A 187 -7.86 21.42 8.21
CA VAL A 187 -7.96 21.02 9.62
C VAL A 187 -7.25 19.69 9.79
N ASP A 188 -6.24 19.65 10.64
CA ASP A 188 -5.52 18.41 10.92
C ASP A 188 -6.43 17.40 11.63
N MET A 189 -6.30 16.14 11.22
CA MET A 189 -7.05 15.05 11.84
C MET A 189 -6.27 14.47 13.03
N PRO A 190 -6.96 14.17 14.13
CA PRO A 190 -6.34 13.77 15.40
C PRO A 190 -5.86 12.31 15.41
N ALA A 191 -6.23 11.52 14.40
CA ALA A 191 -5.84 10.12 14.28
C ALA A 191 -5.56 9.77 12.82
N LEU A 192 -4.63 8.83 12.60
CA LEU A 192 -4.24 8.38 11.27
C LEU A 192 -3.79 6.93 11.25
N ILE A 193 -4.12 6.24 10.17
CA ILE A 193 -3.65 4.87 9.90
C ILE A 193 -2.20 4.91 9.39
N THR A 194 -1.24 4.45 10.18
CA THR A 194 0.18 4.49 9.79
C THR A 194 0.57 3.32 8.89
N GLY A 195 -0.14 2.19 8.99
CA GLY A 195 0.11 1.02 8.17
C GLY A 195 -0.88 -0.10 8.41
N ALA A 196 -0.83 -1.12 7.56
CA ALA A 196 -1.52 -2.36 7.77
C ALA A 196 -0.71 -3.52 7.19
N THR A 197 -0.80 -4.68 7.83
CA THR A 197 -0.18 -5.92 7.39
C THR A 197 -1.19 -7.05 7.50
N ALA A 198 -1.07 -8.03 6.62
CA ALA A 198 -1.88 -9.23 6.66
C ALA A 198 -1.01 -10.45 6.94
N THR A 199 -1.51 -11.35 7.78
CA THR A 199 -0.88 -12.63 8.10
C THR A 199 -1.99 -13.67 8.25
N GLY A 200 -1.94 -14.72 7.44
CA GLY A 200 -3.09 -15.62 7.40
C GLY A 200 -4.33 -14.87 6.90
N THR A 201 -5.46 -15.09 7.57
CA THR A 201 -6.72 -14.38 7.34
C THR A 201 -6.92 -13.18 8.29
N GLN A 202 -5.86 -12.76 8.97
CA GLN A 202 -5.86 -11.62 9.88
C GLN A 202 -5.25 -10.39 9.21
N ILE A 203 -5.86 -9.24 9.45
CA ILE A 203 -5.33 -7.93 9.09
C ILE A 203 -5.04 -7.17 10.38
N SER A 204 -3.78 -6.82 10.58
CA SER A 204 -3.27 -5.97 11.64
C SER A 204 -3.15 -4.54 11.12
N VAL A 205 -3.74 -3.58 11.82
CA VAL A 205 -3.76 -2.17 11.42
C VAL A 205 -3.11 -1.33 12.50
N ASP A 206 -2.10 -0.56 12.12
CA ASP A 206 -1.38 0.36 13.00
C ASP A 206 -1.93 1.77 12.84
N ILE A 207 -2.17 2.42 13.97
CA ILE A 207 -2.80 3.73 14.05
C ILE A 207 -2.00 4.61 15.01
N GLU A 208 -1.81 5.87 14.64
CA GLU A 208 -1.40 6.92 15.57
C GLU A 208 -2.58 7.82 15.89
N SER A 209 -2.72 8.21 17.16
CA SER A 209 -3.72 9.21 17.56
C SER A 209 -3.21 10.11 18.67
N ASP A 210 -3.75 11.30 18.73
CA ASP A 210 -3.54 12.23 19.83
C ASP A 210 -4.23 11.74 21.09
N LEU A 211 -3.59 11.95 22.25
CA LEU A 211 -4.09 11.44 23.53
C LEU A 211 -5.42 12.04 23.99
N SER A 212 -5.67 13.29 23.59
CA SER A 212 -6.92 14.00 23.89
C SER A 212 -8.10 13.47 23.05
N PHE A 213 -7.84 12.74 21.97
CA PHE A 213 -8.85 12.24 21.07
C PHE A 213 -9.04 10.73 21.26
N ARG A 214 -10.09 10.37 22.00
CA ARG A 214 -10.36 8.97 22.40
C ARG A 214 -11.58 8.37 21.73
N ASP A 215 -12.49 9.20 21.25
CA ASP A 215 -13.73 8.77 20.65
C ASP A 215 -13.57 8.57 19.15
N PHE A 216 -13.08 7.41 18.75
CA PHE A 216 -13.07 6.97 17.37
C PHE A 216 -13.07 5.45 17.27
N ARG A 217 -13.37 4.95 16.08
CA ARG A 217 -13.50 3.53 15.76
C ARG A 217 -12.88 3.25 14.40
N LEU A 218 -12.30 2.06 14.25
CA LEU A 218 -11.81 1.53 12.98
C LEU A 218 -12.87 0.61 12.38
N ASN A 219 -13.24 0.88 11.13
CA ASN A 219 -13.95 -0.07 10.28
C ASN A 219 -12.95 -0.67 9.28
N VAL A 220 -12.90 -2.00 9.23
CA VAL A 220 -12.10 -2.76 8.25
C VAL A 220 -13.07 -3.49 7.35
N ASN A 221 -13.20 -2.99 6.12
CA ASN A 221 -14.15 -3.47 5.14
C ASN A 221 -13.42 -4.22 4.03
N LEU A 222 -13.80 -5.46 3.76
CA LEU A 222 -13.29 -6.27 2.67
C LEU A 222 -14.27 -6.20 1.50
N TYR A 223 -13.79 -5.71 0.37
CA TYR A 223 -14.54 -5.61 -0.88
C TYR A 223 -14.02 -6.62 -1.88
N ASP A 224 -14.87 -6.95 -2.84
CA ASP A 224 -14.49 -7.70 -4.03
C ASP A 224 -13.41 -6.98 -4.88
N ASP A 225 -12.96 -7.64 -5.94
CA ASP A 225 -11.92 -7.14 -6.84
C ASP A 225 -12.31 -5.82 -7.55
N SER A 226 -13.61 -5.54 -7.64
CA SER A 226 -14.13 -4.28 -8.21
C SER A 226 -14.06 -3.11 -7.23
N GLY A 227 -13.95 -3.38 -5.92
CA GLY A 227 -13.99 -2.37 -4.86
C GLY A 227 -15.38 -1.80 -4.62
N VAL A 228 -16.44 -2.45 -5.13
CA VAL A 228 -17.82 -1.96 -5.06
C VAL A 228 -18.65 -2.82 -4.13
N HIS A 229 -18.51 -4.14 -4.21
CA HIS A 229 -19.33 -5.06 -3.42
C HIS A 229 -18.64 -5.36 -2.09
N LEU A 230 -19.29 -4.98 -0.98
CA LEU A 230 -18.83 -5.31 0.36
C LEU A 230 -19.08 -6.79 0.64
N GLU A 231 -18.01 -7.54 0.89
CA GLU A 231 -18.10 -8.98 1.20
C GLU A 231 -18.13 -9.21 2.71
N GLU A 232 -17.23 -8.56 3.45
CA GLU A 232 -17.16 -8.67 4.91
C GLU A 232 -16.82 -7.34 5.56
N SER A 233 -17.33 -7.09 6.77
CA SER A 233 -16.97 -5.92 7.58
C SER A 233 -16.60 -6.33 8.99
N ARG A 234 -15.60 -5.65 9.56
CA ARG A 234 -15.10 -5.86 10.92
C ARG A 234 -14.89 -4.54 11.63
N ARG A 235 -15.13 -4.54 12.94
CA ARG A 235 -14.90 -3.43 13.86
C ARG A 235 -14.01 -3.89 15.01
N PRO A 236 -12.69 -4.00 14.79
CA PRO A 236 -11.77 -4.48 15.80
C PRO A 236 -11.63 -3.46 16.95
N GLY A 237 -11.34 -3.97 18.15
CA GLY A 237 -10.94 -3.13 19.28
C GLY A 237 -9.48 -2.68 19.16
N PHE A 238 -9.13 -1.61 19.88
CA PHE A 238 -7.76 -1.10 19.92
C PHE A 238 -6.95 -1.68 21.08
N ILE A 239 -5.71 -2.02 20.80
CA ILE A 239 -4.68 -2.38 21.77
C ILE A 239 -3.64 -1.25 21.75
N THR A 240 -3.30 -0.70 22.91
CA THR A 240 -2.25 0.34 22.99
C THR A 240 -0.88 -0.32 22.93
N VAL A 241 -0.08 0.06 21.94
CA VAL A 241 1.28 -0.45 21.73
C VAL A 241 2.30 0.45 22.42
N ARG A 242 2.12 1.76 22.26
CA ARG A 242 3.00 2.79 22.84
C ARG A 242 2.20 4.02 23.16
N GLU A 243 2.59 4.72 24.22
CA GLU A 243 2.02 6.00 24.61
C GLU A 243 3.17 6.93 25.01
N ASP A 244 3.11 8.18 24.56
CA ASP A 244 4.00 9.27 24.99
C ASP A 244 3.19 10.40 25.65
N SER A 245 3.72 11.61 25.78
CA SER A 245 3.02 12.71 26.46
C SER A 245 1.89 13.34 25.64
N HIS A 246 1.87 13.14 24.32
CA HIS A 246 0.94 13.81 23.41
C HIS A 246 0.21 12.84 22.47
N ARG A 247 0.80 11.69 22.17
CA ARG A 247 0.33 10.70 21.20
C ARG A 247 0.35 9.29 21.76
N ARG A 248 -0.43 8.44 21.12
CA ARG A 248 -0.44 6.99 21.32
C ARG A 248 -0.43 6.26 19.98
N SER A 249 0.30 5.16 19.95
CA SER A 249 0.28 4.17 18.88
C SER A 249 -0.62 3.01 19.30
N LEU A 250 -1.60 2.72 18.45
CA LEU A 250 -2.60 1.68 18.64
C LEU A 250 -2.43 0.61 17.56
N ASN A 251 -2.80 -0.61 17.89
CA ASN A 251 -2.93 -1.71 16.96
C ASN A 251 -4.34 -2.29 17.04
N ALA A 252 -4.89 -2.70 15.89
CA ALA A 252 -6.19 -3.35 15.80
C ALA A 252 -6.10 -4.56 14.87
N ILE A 253 -6.69 -5.69 15.28
CA ILE A 253 -6.63 -6.95 14.52
C ILE A 253 -8.03 -7.35 14.09
N ALA A 254 -8.25 -7.47 12.78
CA ALA A 254 -9.49 -7.93 12.16
C ALA A 254 -9.31 -9.33 11.57
N GLN A 255 -10.22 -10.24 11.91
CA GLN A 255 -10.23 -11.64 11.44
C GLN A 255 -11.28 -11.85 10.35
N PHE A 256 -10.87 -12.32 9.17
CA PHE A 256 -11.73 -12.62 8.03
C PHE A 256 -11.87 -14.13 7.79
N SER A 257 -12.85 -14.52 6.96
CA SER A 257 -13.07 -15.93 6.60
C SER A 257 -12.02 -16.41 5.59
N ASP A 258 -11.78 -15.62 4.54
CA ASP A 258 -10.69 -15.78 3.58
C ASP A 258 -10.18 -14.41 3.13
N LEU A 259 -8.94 -14.37 2.64
CA LEU A 259 -8.33 -13.20 2.03
C LEU A 259 -7.76 -13.61 0.67
N ARG A 260 -8.23 -12.98 -0.40
CA ARG A 260 -7.80 -13.16 -1.79
C ARG A 260 -7.02 -11.92 -2.23
N ASP A 261 -5.91 -12.14 -2.91
CA ASP A 261 -4.96 -11.10 -3.31
C ASP A 261 -5.58 -9.92 -4.08
N THR A 262 -6.60 -10.20 -4.89
CA THR A 262 -7.27 -9.23 -5.75
C THR A 262 -8.30 -8.35 -5.04
N GLN A 263 -8.73 -8.74 -3.83
CA GLN A 263 -9.69 -7.98 -3.04
C GLN A 263 -9.11 -6.65 -2.57
N ILE A 264 -10.01 -5.73 -2.23
CA ILE A 264 -9.67 -4.41 -1.69
C ILE A 264 -10.08 -4.34 -0.22
N VAL A 265 -9.19 -3.88 0.63
CA VAL A 265 -9.45 -3.59 2.04
C VAL A 265 -9.61 -2.08 2.19
N GLY A 266 -10.80 -1.64 2.58
CA GLY A 266 -11.04 -0.27 3.01
C GLY A 266 -10.86 -0.14 4.51
N LEU A 267 -9.86 0.65 4.91
CA LEU A 267 -9.63 1.03 6.29
C LEU A 267 -10.21 2.43 6.51
N THR A 268 -11.17 2.57 7.43
CA THR A 268 -11.81 3.86 7.71
C THR A 268 -11.83 4.13 9.21
N LEU A 269 -11.24 5.25 9.61
CA LEU A 269 -11.37 5.81 10.96
C LEU A 269 -12.55 6.79 10.98
N THR A 270 -13.43 6.59 11.96
CA THR A 270 -14.67 7.38 12.13
C THR A 270 -14.84 7.75 13.61
N SER A 271 -15.54 8.83 13.93
CA SER A 271 -15.98 9.13 15.31
C SER A 271 -17.50 9.30 15.37
N ASP A 272 -18.06 9.39 16.57
CA ASP A 272 -19.49 9.71 16.70
C ASP A 272 -19.81 11.15 16.24
N THR A 273 -18.79 12.02 16.17
CA THR A 273 -18.91 13.42 15.75
C THR A 273 -18.51 13.69 14.30
N LEU A 274 -17.69 12.84 13.69
CA LEU A 274 -17.17 13.01 12.33
C LEU A 274 -17.38 11.74 11.52
N ALA A 275 -17.96 11.88 10.34
CA ALA A 275 -18.17 10.79 9.42
C ALA A 275 -16.85 10.09 9.05
N ASP A 276 -15.83 10.87 8.67
CA ASP A 276 -14.50 10.36 8.33
C ASP A 276 -13.41 11.17 9.04
N ILE A 277 -12.44 10.46 9.61
CA ILE A 277 -11.19 11.00 10.16
C ILE A 277 -10.05 10.64 9.24
N ASP A 278 -10.06 9.41 8.74
CA ASP A 278 -9.05 8.90 7.84
C ASP A 278 -9.60 7.74 7.00
N GLU A 279 -9.15 7.65 5.76
CA GLU A 279 -9.49 6.57 4.85
C GLU A 279 -8.25 6.11 4.09
N LEU A 280 -8.00 4.80 4.12
CA LEU A 280 -6.87 4.17 3.44
C LEU A 280 -7.32 2.88 2.75
N PRO A 281 -7.64 2.90 1.44
CA PRO A 281 -7.87 1.69 0.67
C PRO A 281 -6.54 1.04 0.31
N LEU A 282 -6.46 -0.27 0.46
CA LEU A 282 -5.29 -1.08 0.13
C LEU A 282 -5.72 -2.34 -0.61
N ARG A 283 -4.91 -2.86 -1.51
CA ARG A 283 -5.14 -4.21 -2.05
C ARG A 283 -4.67 -5.22 -1.03
N VAL A 284 -5.40 -6.33 -0.87
CA VAL A 284 -5.02 -7.41 0.03
C VAL A 284 -3.60 -7.90 -0.27
N HIS A 285 -3.23 -8.04 -1.55
CA HIS A 285 -1.88 -8.41 -1.97
C HIS A 285 -0.78 -7.50 -1.36
N ASP A 286 -1.03 -6.20 -1.31
CA ASP A 286 -0.05 -5.22 -0.81
C ASP A 286 0.11 -5.28 0.72
N LEU A 287 -0.82 -5.92 1.43
CA LEU A 287 -0.75 -6.10 2.89
C LEU A 287 0.13 -7.27 3.30
N PHE A 288 0.34 -8.25 2.42
CA PHE A 288 1.17 -9.39 2.72
C PHE A 288 2.64 -9.00 2.80
N VAL A 289 3.37 -9.62 3.71
CA VAL A 289 4.83 -9.48 3.75
C VAL A 289 5.43 -9.94 2.41
N PRO A 290 6.58 -9.39 1.96
CA PRO A 290 7.13 -9.70 0.63
C PRO A 290 7.30 -11.20 0.34
N GLN A 291 7.54 -12.01 1.39
CA GLN A 291 7.65 -13.46 1.24
C GLN A 291 6.30 -14.16 1.02
N GLU A 292 5.19 -13.58 1.47
CA GLU A 292 3.83 -14.05 1.18
C GLU A 292 3.31 -13.53 -0.18
N GLN A 293 3.83 -12.39 -0.68
CA GLN A 293 3.47 -11.85 -2.00
C GLN A 293 3.97 -12.71 -3.17
N ASN A 294 5.12 -13.40 -3.01
CA ASN A 294 5.67 -14.27 -4.04
C ASN A 294 6.09 -15.63 -3.45
N ILE A 295 5.09 -16.49 -3.31
CA ILE A 295 5.19 -17.86 -2.81
C ILE A 295 6.28 -18.68 -3.52
N LEU A 296 6.36 -18.56 -4.84
CA LEU A 296 7.32 -19.32 -5.64
C LEU A 296 8.75 -18.86 -5.33
N LEU A 297 9.00 -17.54 -5.29
CA LEU A 297 10.31 -17.00 -4.91
C LEU A 297 10.67 -17.33 -3.46
N ALA A 298 9.71 -17.27 -2.54
CA ALA A 298 9.93 -17.65 -1.15
C ALA A 298 10.36 -19.12 -1.01
N SER A 299 9.77 -20.00 -1.83
CA SER A 299 10.13 -21.42 -1.90
C SER A 299 11.51 -21.63 -2.52
N LEU A 300 11.80 -20.97 -3.65
CA LEU A 300 13.08 -21.05 -4.36
C LEU A 300 14.27 -20.60 -3.54
N ARG A 301 14.09 -19.65 -2.61
CA ARG A 301 15.15 -19.21 -1.69
C ARG A 301 15.70 -20.35 -0.80
N GLN A 302 14.98 -21.45 -0.67
CA GLN A 302 15.47 -22.65 0.03
C GLN A 302 16.43 -23.47 -0.84
N PHE A 303 16.32 -23.38 -2.17
CA PHE A 303 17.11 -24.13 -3.15
C PHE A 303 18.28 -23.31 -3.70
N TRP A 304 18.06 -22.01 -3.92
CA TRP A 304 19.02 -21.13 -4.57
C TRP A 304 19.89 -20.35 -3.60
N ASP A 305 21.17 -20.24 -3.94
CA ASP A 305 22.01 -19.16 -3.42
C ASP A 305 21.63 -17.87 -4.15
N MET A 306 20.86 -17.01 -3.49
CA MET A 306 20.39 -15.77 -4.07
C MET A 306 21.54 -14.84 -4.51
N GLY A 307 22.70 -14.88 -3.84
CA GLY A 307 23.86 -14.10 -4.25
C GLY A 307 24.38 -14.56 -5.62
N ARG A 308 24.50 -15.88 -5.80
CA ARG A 308 24.87 -16.48 -7.10
C ARG A 308 23.81 -16.20 -8.17
N PHE A 309 22.53 -16.30 -7.84
CA PHE A 309 21.44 -15.98 -8.77
C PHE A 309 21.47 -14.51 -9.23
N TYR A 310 21.69 -13.55 -8.32
CA TYR A 310 21.82 -12.15 -8.71
C TYR A 310 23.04 -11.90 -9.60
N GLU A 311 24.16 -12.60 -9.34
CA GLU A 311 25.36 -12.50 -10.16
C GLU A 311 25.15 -13.07 -11.57
N THR A 312 24.50 -14.24 -11.71
CA THR A 312 24.20 -14.84 -13.02
C THR A 312 23.25 -13.98 -13.85
N VAL A 313 22.26 -13.35 -13.22
CA VAL A 313 21.32 -12.44 -13.91
C VAL A 313 22.01 -11.12 -14.29
N SER A 314 22.80 -10.53 -13.39
CA SER A 314 23.41 -9.20 -13.60
C SER A 314 24.67 -9.24 -14.46
N ARG A 315 25.40 -10.37 -14.43
CA ARG A 315 26.70 -10.56 -15.10
C ARG A 315 26.83 -11.98 -15.67
N PRO A 316 25.98 -12.35 -16.64
CA PRO A 316 25.95 -13.72 -17.17
C PRO A 316 27.29 -14.20 -17.72
N GLY A 317 28.10 -13.31 -18.29
CA GLY A 317 29.43 -13.64 -18.85
C GLY A 317 30.54 -13.89 -17.80
N ALA A 318 30.31 -13.55 -16.53
CA ALA A 318 31.28 -13.78 -15.46
C ALA A 318 31.22 -15.22 -14.91
N VAL A 319 30.10 -15.90 -15.11
CA VAL A 319 29.88 -17.27 -14.63
C VAL A 319 30.27 -18.24 -15.74
N LYS A 320 31.27 -19.09 -15.48
CA LYS A 320 31.66 -20.14 -16.44
C LYS A 320 30.50 -21.14 -16.58
N PRO A 321 29.95 -21.35 -17.79
CA PRO A 321 28.89 -22.34 -17.97
C PRO A 321 29.42 -23.73 -17.62
N HIS A 322 28.78 -24.41 -16.66
CA HIS A 322 28.96 -25.85 -16.50
C HIS A 322 28.26 -26.52 -17.69
N ARG A 323 29.03 -26.86 -18.74
CA ARG A 323 28.52 -27.64 -19.87
C ARG A 323 28.46 -29.11 -19.47
N LEU A 324 27.41 -29.48 -18.73
CA LEU A 324 27.02 -30.88 -18.63
C LEU A 324 26.27 -31.27 -19.91
N PRO A 325 26.48 -32.48 -20.45
CA PRO A 325 25.66 -32.99 -21.54
C PRO A 325 24.20 -33.09 -21.06
N ILE A 326 23.25 -32.73 -21.93
CA ILE A 326 21.82 -32.89 -21.65
C ILE A 326 21.52 -34.39 -21.65
N GLU A 327 21.09 -34.92 -20.51
CA GLU A 327 20.70 -36.33 -20.35
C GLU A 327 19.19 -36.51 -20.60
N PRO A 328 18.71 -37.74 -20.88
CA PRO A 328 17.29 -38.01 -21.07
C PRO A 328 16.41 -37.57 -19.90
N GLN A 329 16.93 -37.65 -18.67
CA GLN A 329 16.28 -37.15 -17.46
C GLN A 329 16.00 -35.64 -17.56
N ASP A 330 16.96 -34.84 -17.99
CA ASP A 330 16.81 -33.37 -18.10
C ASP A 330 15.76 -33.01 -19.17
N ILE A 331 15.68 -33.79 -20.26
CA ILE A 331 14.66 -33.61 -21.31
C ILE A 331 13.27 -33.93 -20.76
N PHE A 332 13.15 -35.03 -20.03
CA PHE A 332 11.88 -35.45 -19.43
C PHE A 332 11.36 -34.42 -18.44
N GLN A 333 12.20 -34.00 -17.49
CA GLN A 333 11.89 -32.98 -16.49
C GLN A 333 11.43 -31.66 -17.11
N ARG A 334 12.16 -31.15 -18.10
CA ARG A 334 11.77 -29.93 -18.84
C ARG A 334 10.40 -30.03 -19.50
N ASN A 335 10.06 -31.20 -20.04
CA ASN A 335 8.76 -31.39 -20.69
C ASN A 335 7.63 -31.54 -19.67
N VAL A 336 7.88 -32.17 -18.51
CA VAL A 336 6.92 -32.17 -17.40
C VAL A 336 6.64 -30.74 -16.91
N ALA A 337 7.68 -29.91 -16.75
CA ALA A 337 7.51 -28.50 -16.37
C ALA A 337 6.65 -27.73 -17.39
N ARG A 338 6.81 -28.01 -18.70
CA ARG A 338 5.96 -27.43 -19.75
C ARG A 338 4.51 -27.89 -19.66
N VAL A 339 4.26 -29.17 -19.41
CA VAL A 339 2.90 -29.71 -19.22
C VAL A 339 2.22 -29.02 -18.02
N LEU A 340 2.93 -28.86 -16.91
CA LEU A 340 2.42 -28.12 -15.73
C LEU A 340 2.13 -26.65 -16.07
N ALA A 341 3.00 -26.00 -16.85
CA ALA A 341 2.78 -24.62 -17.30
C ALA A 341 1.53 -24.49 -18.19
N LEU A 342 1.29 -25.45 -19.07
CA LEU A 342 0.07 -25.51 -19.89
C LEU A 342 -1.20 -25.74 -19.04
N CYS A 343 -1.06 -26.32 -17.85
CA CYS A 343 -2.14 -26.45 -16.86
C CYS A 343 -2.31 -25.18 -15.98
N GLY A 344 -1.65 -24.07 -16.30
CA GLY A 344 -1.79 -22.81 -15.54
C GLY A 344 -0.89 -22.71 -14.30
N PHE A 345 0.01 -23.67 -14.06
CA PHE A 345 1.02 -23.52 -13.01
C PHE A 345 2.17 -22.62 -13.46
N GLN A 346 2.70 -21.82 -12.54
CA GLN A 346 3.99 -21.15 -12.70
C GLN A 346 5.09 -22.14 -12.32
N ALA A 347 5.59 -22.89 -13.31
CA ALA A 347 6.56 -23.96 -13.11
C ALA A 347 8.01 -23.50 -13.32
N ILE A 348 8.89 -23.89 -12.40
CA ILE A 348 10.34 -23.67 -12.47
C ILE A 348 11.05 -25.02 -12.39
N ASP A 349 11.84 -25.27 -13.43
CA ASP A 349 12.76 -26.39 -13.56
C ASP A 349 13.97 -26.16 -12.63
N LEU A 350 14.15 -27.01 -11.63
CA LEU A 350 15.29 -26.95 -10.70
C LEU A 350 16.46 -27.74 -11.29
N GLU A 351 17.59 -27.08 -11.47
CA GLU A 351 18.78 -27.73 -12.04
C GLU A 351 19.44 -28.68 -11.02
N ARG A 352 20.37 -29.53 -11.46
CA ARG A 352 21.04 -30.54 -10.62
C ARG A 352 21.71 -30.00 -9.36
N ASP A 353 22.13 -28.73 -9.39
CA ASP A 353 22.78 -28.05 -8.28
C ASP A 353 21.79 -27.38 -7.30
N ASP A 354 20.52 -27.24 -7.70
CA ASP A 354 19.45 -26.59 -6.94
C ASP A 354 18.92 -27.54 -5.88
N LYS A 355 19.59 -27.54 -4.73
CA LYS A 355 19.30 -28.44 -3.62
C LYS A 355 19.11 -27.64 -2.35
N ILE A 356 18.19 -28.09 -1.51
CA ILE A 356 18.05 -27.51 -0.16
C ILE A 356 19.28 -27.93 0.64
N ARG A 357 20.03 -26.94 1.13
CA ARG A 357 21.24 -27.15 1.92
C ARG A 357 21.14 -26.43 3.25
N ASP A 358 21.66 -27.06 4.29
CA ASP A 358 21.85 -26.38 5.56
C ASP A 358 22.86 -25.23 5.42
N ALA A 359 22.49 -24.04 5.92
CA ALA A 359 23.30 -22.84 5.72
C ALA A 359 24.68 -22.92 6.42
N ALA A 360 24.76 -23.63 7.55
CA ALA A 360 25.99 -23.74 8.34
C ALA A 360 26.88 -24.89 7.86
N THR A 361 26.30 -26.04 7.59
CA THR A 361 27.04 -27.28 7.31
C THR A 361 27.14 -27.61 5.82
N ARG A 362 26.38 -26.93 4.96
CA ARG A 362 26.24 -27.19 3.50
C ARG A 362 25.74 -28.59 3.16
N VAL A 363 25.30 -29.37 4.15
CA VAL A 363 24.72 -30.71 3.99
C VAL A 363 23.40 -30.60 3.23
N GLN A 364 23.21 -31.48 2.24
CA GLN A 364 21.95 -31.59 1.49
C GLN A 364 20.85 -32.07 2.44
N ARG A 365 19.74 -31.33 2.49
CA ARG A 365 18.55 -31.64 3.29
C ARG A 365 17.36 -32.12 2.45
N GLY A 366 17.33 -31.78 1.16
CA GLY A 366 16.27 -32.19 0.26
C GLY A 366 16.54 -31.76 -1.17
N THR A 367 15.87 -32.40 -2.11
CA THR A 367 15.94 -32.09 -3.54
C THR A 367 14.56 -32.28 -4.16
N ALA A 368 14.29 -31.51 -5.21
CA ALA A 368 13.10 -31.63 -6.04
C ALA A 368 13.51 -31.23 -7.46
N ASP A 369 12.78 -31.71 -8.45
CA ASP A 369 13.09 -31.43 -9.85
C ASP A 369 12.32 -30.21 -10.35
N ILE A 370 11.10 -30.00 -9.86
CA ILE A 370 10.24 -28.89 -10.27
C ILE A 370 9.52 -28.31 -9.05
N LEU A 371 9.47 -26.98 -8.99
CA LEU A 371 8.50 -26.26 -8.16
C LEU A 371 7.48 -25.58 -9.07
N ALA A 372 6.19 -25.76 -8.78
CA ALA A 372 5.14 -25.17 -9.59
C ALA A 372 4.03 -24.58 -8.73
N TYR A 373 3.69 -23.31 -8.93
CA TYR A 373 2.65 -22.63 -8.13
C TYR A 373 1.41 -22.29 -8.95
N HIS A 374 0.22 -22.67 -8.45
CA HIS A 374 -1.06 -22.30 -9.04
C HIS A 374 -1.76 -21.26 -8.16
N SER A 375 -1.73 -19.99 -8.58
CA SER A 375 -2.22 -18.85 -7.78
C SER A 375 -3.70 -18.96 -7.41
N HIS A 376 -4.56 -19.33 -8.36
CA HIS A 376 -6.00 -19.43 -8.10
C HIS A 376 -6.38 -20.52 -7.09
N LEU A 377 -5.64 -21.63 -7.07
CA LEU A 377 -5.87 -22.74 -6.14
C LEU A 377 -5.10 -22.56 -4.82
N LYS A 378 -4.23 -21.54 -4.73
CA LYS A 378 -3.27 -21.36 -3.63
C LYS A 378 -2.49 -22.66 -3.38
N THR A 379 -2.01 -23.32 -4.43
CA THR A 379 -1.36 -24.64 -4.34
C THR A 379 0.06 -24.59 -4.89
N LEU A 380 1.03 -25.01 -4.09
CA LEU A 380 2.41 -25.28 -4.50
C LEU A 380 2.60 -26.79 -4.72
N LEU A 381 3.01 -27.15 -5.92
CA LEU A 381 3.39 -28.50 -6.28
C LEU A 381 4.92 -28.63 -6.17
N VAL A 382 5.36 -29.57 -5.35
CA VAL A 382 6.73 -30.08 -5.30
C VAL A 382 6.78 -31.34 -6.16
N ALA A 383 7.50 -31.29 -7.27
CA ALA A 383 7.50 -32.39 -8.24
C ALA A 383 8.89 -33.02 -8.39
N GLY A 384 8.89 -34.35 -8.46
CA GLY A 384 10.02 -35.17 -8.87
C GLY A 384 9.76 -35.82 -10.22
N CYS A 385 10.82 -36.12 -10.96
CA CYS A 385 10.81 -36.76 -12.26
C CYS A 385 11.76 -37.95 -12.23
N THR A 386 11.38 -39.07 -12.82
CA THR A 386 12.28 -40.22 -12.98
C THR A 386 12.03 -40.93 -14.30
N ILE A 387 13.09 -41.30 -15.00
CA ILE A 387 12.97 -42.14 -16.21
C ILE A 387 12.76 -43.63 -15.88
N GLY A 388 13.08 -44.05 -14.66
CA GLY A 388 12.99 -45.44 -14.19
C GLY A 388 11.76 -45.70 -13.32
N VAL A 389 11.69 -46.90 -12.73
CA VAL A 389 10.67 -47.21 -11.72
C VAL A 389 10.99 -46.44 -10.45
N PRO A 390 10.03 -45.65 -9.91
CA PRO A 390 10.20 -44.97 -8.64
C PRO A 390 10.66 -45.87 -7.49
N LYS A 391 11.69 -45.45 -6.78
CA LYS A 391 12.20 -46.08 -5.56
C LYS A 391 11.67 -45.37 -4.33
N SER A 392 11.72 -46.01 -3.16
CA SER A 392 11.31 -45.42 -1.88
C SER A 392 11.96 -44.07 -1.61
N GLU A 393 13.25 -43.92 -1.95
CA GLU A 393 13.98 -42.67 -1.75
C GLU A 393 13.34 -41.48 -2.51
N ASP A 394 12.86 -41.71 -3.75
CA ASP A 394 12.23 -40.67 -4.57
C ASP A 394 10.96 -40.09 -3.91
N TYR A 395 10.24 -40.93 -3.15
CA TYR A 395 9.05 -40.51 -2.41
C TYR A 395 9.39 -39.75 -1.14
N GLU A 396 10.33 -40.30 -0.35
CA GLU A 396 10.75 -39.73 0.93
C GLU A 396 11.37 -38.34 0.75
N GLU A 397 12.16 -38.14 -0.31
CA GLU A 397 12.77 -36.84 -0.61
C GLU A 397 11.73 -35.74 -0.86
N LEU A 398 10.69 -36.02 -1.67
CA LEU A 398 9.63 -35.05 -1.95
C LEU A 398 8.80 -34.71 -0.70
N LEU A 399 8.48 -35.71 0.11
CA LEU A 399 7.77 -35.50 1.37
C LEU A 399 8.62 -34.70 2.36
N HIS A 400 9.92 -34.95 2.42
CA HIS A 400 10.84 -34.19 3.26
C HIS A 400 10.92 -32.72 2.82
N VAL A 401 11.01 -32.45 1.51
CA VAL A 401 10.96 -31.09 0.95
C VAL A 401 9.65 -30.39 1.32
N ARG A 402 8.51 -31.07 1.20
CA ARG A 402 7.20 -30.52 1.62
C ARG A 402 7.21 -30.07 3.07
N GLU A 403 7.77 -30.85 3.98
CA GLU A 403 7.84 -30.47 5.40
C GLU A 403 8.82 -29.31 5.64
N ILE A 404 9.95 -29.23 4.92
CA ILE A 404 10.87 -28.08 4.99
C ILE A 404 10.17 -26.79 4.54
N LEU A 405 9.35 -26.87 3.49
CA LEU A 405 8.64 -25.72 2.94
C LEU A 405 7.39 -25.32 3.75
N ARG A 406 6.87 -26.17 4.63
CA ARG A 406 5.61 -25.92 5.37
C ARG A 406 5.58 -24.72 6.35
N PRO A 407 6.68 -24.34 7.03
CA PRO A 407 6.65 -23.23 7.99
C PRO A 407 6.25 -21.89 7.35
N PRO A 408 5.84 -20.88 8.15
CA PRO A 408 5.58 -19.52 7.65
C PRO A 408 6.74 -19.02 6.79
N PRO A 409 6.46 -18.39 5.62
CA PRO A 409 5.18 -17.82 5.17
C PRO A 409 4.23 -18.78 4.43
N LEU A 410 4.63 -20.03 4.17
CA LEU A 410 3.91 -20.93 3.25
C LEU A 410 2.73 -21.68 3.91
N SER A 411 2.40 -21.39 5.16
CA SER A 411 1.32 -22.05 5.90
C SER A 411 -0.09 -21.79 5.35
N ARG A 412 -0.25 -20.84 4.42
CA ARG A 412 -1.54 -20.45 3.83
C ARG A 412 -1.86 -21.13 2.51
N ILE A 413 -0.88 -21.80 1.93
CA ILE A 413 -1.02 -22.51 0.66
C ILE A 413 -1.08 -24.00 0.92
N THR A 414 -1.71 -24.72 0.00
CA THR A 414 -1.66 -26.18 0.00
C THR A 414 -0.35 -26.60 -0.68
N ILE A 415 0.49 -27.36 0.02
CA ILE A 415 1.68 -27.95 -0.60
C ILE A 415 1.39 -29.42 -0.91
N ILE A 416 1.43 -29.78 -2.19
CA ILE A 416 1.23 -31.15 -2.68
C ILE A 416 2.52 -31.69 -3.31
N CYS A 417 2.64 -33.02 -3.36
CA CYS A 417 3.77 -33.71 -3.98
C CYS A 417 3.30 -34.54 -5.17
N ALA A 418 4.02 -34.49 -6.29
CA ALA A 418 3.82 -35.42 -7.40
C ALA A 418 5.14 -35.98 -7.92
N LEU A 419 5.14 -37.24 -8.30
CA LEU A 419 6.25 -37.93 -8.93
C LEU A 419 5.83 -38.33 -10.34
N PHE A 420 6.55 -37.82 -11.33
CA PHE A 420 6.35 -38.12 -12.74
C PHE A 420 7.35 -39.20 -13.16
N ALA A 421 6.86 -40.31 -13.70
CA ALA A 421 7.68 -41.43 -14.13
C ALA A 421 7.51 -41.69 -15.63
N LEU A 422 8.61 -41.85 -16.36
CA LEU A 422 8.56 -42.19 -17.80
C LEU A 422 8.15 -43.65 -18.06
N THR A 423 8.30 -44.52 -17.05
CA THR A 423 7.91 -45.93 -17.16
C THR A 423 6.45 -46.13 -16.76
N GLU A 424 5.79 -47.11 -17.38
CA GLU A 424 4.46 -47.57 -16.96
C GLU A 424 4.51 -48.54 -15.77
N ALA A 425 5.70 -49.08 -15.45
CA ALA A 425 5.84 -50.03 -14.36
C ALA A 425 5.59 -49.37 -13.00
N GLU A 426 4.71 -49.98 -12.20
CA GLU A 426 4.34 -49.47 -10.89
C GLU A 426 5.38 -49.85 -9.83
N SER A 427 5.70 -48.89 -8.96
CA SER A 427 6.46 -49.16 -7.75
C SER A 427 5.59 -49.92 -6.74
N PRO A 428 6.11 -50.95 -6.06
CA PRO A 428 5.37 -51.64 -5.00
C PRO A 428 4.99 -50.71 -3.85
N HIS A 429 5.66 -49.57 -3.70
CA HIS A 429 5.41 -48.58 -2.65
C HIS A 429 4.38 -47.51 -3.05
N ARG A 430 3.83 -47.55 -4.27
CA ARG A 430 2.91 -46.52 -4.79
C ARG A 430 1.70 -46.30 -3.87
N ALA A 431 1.07 -47.38 -3.40
CA ALA A 431 -0.12 -47.30 -2.56
C ALA A 431 0.17 -46.67 -1.18
N ASP A 432 1.31 -47.01 -0.59
CA ASP A 432 1.71 -46.51 0.73
C ASP A 432 1.92 -44.99 0.71
N TYR A 433 2.59 -44.47 -0.32
CA TYR A 433 2.84 -43.03 -0.44
C TYR A 433 1.64 -42.25 -0.99
N ALA A 434 0.74 -42.88 -1.75
CA ALA A 434 -0.52 -42.26 -2.15
C ALA A 434 -1.40 -41.89 -0.94
N SER A 435 -1.37 -42.70 0.12
CA SER A 435 -2.07 -42.41 1.38
C SER A 435 -1.52 -41.18 2.12
N GLN A 436 -0.27 -40.78 1.83
CA GLN A 436 0.40 -39.60 2.39
C GLN A 436 0.23 -38.34 1.53
N GLY A 437 -0.62 -38.42 0.51
CA GLY A 437 -0.93 -37.30 -0.40
C GLY A 437 0.09 -37.07 -1.51
N LEU A 438 0.94 -38.06 -1.82
CA LEU A 438 1.85 -38.01 -2.97
C LEU A 438 1.19 -38.64 -4.21
N ARG A 439 1.21 -37.94 -5.34
CA ARG A 439 0.65 -38.41 -6.62
C ARG A 439 1.73 -39.02 -7.50
N VAL A 440 1.44 -40.13 -8.15
CA VAL A 440 2.36 -40.75 -9.13
C VAL A 440 1.69 -40.77 -10.47
N LEU A 441 2.30 -40.12 -11.45
CA LEU A 441 1.85 -40.07 -12.84
C LEU A 441 2.89 -40.79 -13.69
N ASN A 442 2.49 -41.90 -14.31
CA ASN A 442 3.35 -42.62 -15.25
C ASN A 442 3.28 -41.99 -16.66
N SER A 443 4.00 -42.56 -17.63
CA SER A 443 3.99 -42.06 -19.01
C SER A 443 2.61 -42.04 -19.64
N ARG A 444 1.78 -43.05 -19.36
CA ARG A 444 0.39 -43.10 -19.85
C ARG A 444 -0.45 -41.97 -19.26
N ASP A 445 -0.33 -41.70 -17.96
CA ASP A 445 -1.00 -40.60 -17.28
C ASP A 445 -0.56 -39.24 -17.86
N ILE A 446 0.75 -39.07 -18.16
CA ILE A 446 1.31 -37.83 -18.73
C ILE A 446 0.80 -37.62 -20.16
N VAL A 447 0.79 -38.67 -21.00
CA VAL A 447 0.24 -38.58 -22.36
C VAL A 447 -1.25 -38.24 -22.31
N ARG A 448 -2.01 -38.87 -21.40
CA ARG A 448 -3.42 -38.55 -21.20
C ARG A 448 -3.64 -37.11 -20.76
N ALA A 449 -2.79 -36.59 -19.88
CA ALA A 449 -2.84 -35.18 -19.48
C ALA A 449 -2.64 -34.25 -20.68
N ILE A 450 -1.73 -34.57 -21.60
CA ILE A 450 -1.51 -33.80 -22.83
C ILE A 450 -2.77 -33.83 -23.72
N GLU A 451 -3.38 -35.00 -23.93
CA GLU A 451 -4.64 -35.11 -24.71
C GLU A 451 -5.78 -34.29 -24.10
N LEU A 452 -5.88 -34.26 -22.76
CA LEU A 452 -6.87 -33.43 -22.06
C LEU A 452 -6.59 -31.94 -22.25
N ILE A 453 -5.33 -31.51 -22.18
CA ILE A 453 -4.94 -30.12 -22.46
C ILE A 453 -5.27 -29.74 -23.91
N GLU A 454 -4.94 -30.59 -24.88
CA GLU A 454 -5.23 -30.34 -26.31
C GLU A 454 -6.74 -30.20 -26.58
N SER A 455 -7.58 -30.85 -25.78
CA SER A 455 -9.03 -30.75 -25.85
C SER A 455 -9.65 -29.64 -24.98
N GLY A 456 -8.83 -28.77 -24.36
CA GLY A 456 -9.29 -27.68 -23.50
C GLY A 456 -9.90 -28.16 -22.18
N ARG A 457 -9.47 -29.34 -21.70
CA ARG A 457 -9.90 -29.99 -20.46
C ARG A 457 -8.78 -30.02 -19.42
N GLU A 458 -7.88 -29.04 -19.45
CA GLU A 458 -6.74 -28.93 -18.53
C GLU A 458 -7.17 -28.93 -17.06
N ARG A 459 -8.38 -28.44 -16.75
CA ARG A 459 -8.94 -28.47 -15.38
C ARG A 459 -9.03 -29.88 -14.80
N GLU A 460 -9.29 -30.90 -15.62
CA GLU A 460 -9.32 -32.29 -15.14
C GLU A 460 -7.93 -32.81 -14.78
N VAL A 461 -6.88 -32.33 -15.46
CA VAL A 461 -5.49 -32.65 -15.09
C VAL A 461 -5.18 -32.05 -13.72
N ILE A 462 -5.57 -30.79 -13.51
CA ILE A 462 -5.38 -30.08 -12.25
C ILE A 462 -6.13 -30.77 -11.11
N ASP A 463 -7.40 -31.12 -11.32
CA ASP A 463 -8.21 -31.80 -10.30
C ASP A 463 -7.61 -33.16 -9.92
N ASN A 464 -7.03 -33.90 -10.86
CA ASN A 464 -6.33 -35.16 -10.58
C ASN A 464 -5.03 -34.98 -9.80
N LEU A 465 -4.30 -33.89 -10.05
CA LEU A 465 -3.09 -33.55 -9.29
C LEU A 465 -3.42 -33.10 -7.85
N VAL A 466 -4.52 -32.36 -7.66
CA VAL A 466 -4.84 -31.69 -6.38
C VAL A 466 -5.80 -32.50 -5.50
N SER A 467 -6.67 -33.34 -6.06
CA SER A 467 -7.66 -34.11 -5.29
C SER A 467 -6.99 -35.16 -4.41
N PRO A 468 -7.30 -35.23 -3.10
CA PRO A 468 -6.69 -36.17 -2.15
C PRO A 468 -7.12 -37.65 -2.35
N PHE A 469 -8.15 -37.93 -3.15
CA PHE A 469 -8.67 -39.30 -3.40
C PHE A 469 -9.11 -39.57 -4.85
N GLY A 470 -8.57 -38.86 -5.84
CA GLY A 470 -8.94 -39.04 -7.25
C GLY A 470 -8.65 -40.44 -7.79
N HIS A 471 -9.60 -41.01 -8.53
CA HIS A 471 -9.39 -42.19 -9.36
C HIS A 471 -8.24 -41.91 -10.36
N SER A 472 -7.46 -42.94 -10.70
CA SER A 472 -6.53 -42.90 -11.84
C SER A 472 -7.21 -42.25 -13.04
N LEU A 473 -6.45 -41.51 -13.86
CA LEU A 473 -6.84 -41.00 -15.18
C LEU A 473 -7.20 -42.19 -16.10
N ALA A 474 -8.29 -42.89 -15.80
CA ALA A 474 -8.74 -44.11 -16.46
C ALA A 474 -9.62 -43.80 -17.66
#